data_AF-A0A920RHP0-F1
#
_entry.id   AF-A0A920RHP0-F1
#
_cell.length_a   1.000
_cell.length_b   1.000
_cell.length_c   1.000
_cell.angle_alpha   90.00
_cell.angle_beta   90.00
_cell.angle_gamma   90.00
#
_symmetry.space_group_name_H-M   'P 1'
#
loop_
_entity.id
_entity.type
_entity.pdbx_description
1 polymer ?
#
loop_
_entity_poly.entity_id
_entity_poly.type
_entity_poly.pdbx_seq_one_letter_code
_entity_poly.pdbx_strand_id
1 'polypeptide(L)'
;MNEPLGNTAGNALEVRSAIDYLTGRYRDRRLHTVVLALGAELLSMTGLASNSPVAHQRLQQVLDSGAAAERFEGMVAALGGPRDLLTAGYRRLPTAPCVRPVIAAHTGVVNTLDARQLGEIIVQLGGGRLQINDRVDPAVGLSNLPRVGQMFHAGDVLCQVHARDDAAARDAITAVQLAVVMSETDVSVSGPVYHKVTA
;
A
#
# COMPACT_ATOMS: atom_id res chain seq x y z
N MET A 1 2.38 11.67 -7.85
CA MET A 1 2.59 10.72 -6.75
C MET A 1 3.96 10.12 -6.98
N ASN A 2 4.96 10.53 -6.20
CA ASN A 2 6.38 10.27 -6.53
C ASN A 2 6.88 8.90 -6.06
N GLU A 3 6.12 8.24 -5.19
CA GLU A 3 6.38 6.91 -4.65
C GLU A 3 5.03 6.26 -4.26
N PRO A 4 4.93 4.92 -4.13
CA PRO A 4 3.75 4.25 -3.58
C PRO A 4 3.30 4.87 -2.25
N LEU A 5 1.98 5.01 -2.06
CA LEU A 5 1.44 5.62 -0.84
C LEU A 5 1.58 4.69 0.38
N GLY A 6 1.27 3.40 0.19
CA GLY A 6 1.41 2.35 1.20
C GLY A 6 2.69 1.51 1.03
N ASN A 7 2.86 0.51 1.90
CA ASN A 7 3.99 -0.44 1.85
C ASN A 7 3.73 -1.68 0.98
N THR A 8 2.55 -1.79 0.39
CA THR A 8 2.18 -2.86 -0.53
C THR A 8 1.64 -2.27 -1.81
N ALA A 9 1.88 -2.97 -2.93
CA ALA A 9 1.29 -2.66 -4.21
C ALA A 9 0.87 -3.95 -4.92
N GLY A 10 -0.40 -4.06 -5.30
CA GLY A 10 -1.03 -5.28 -5.84
C GLY A 10 -2.50 -5.37 -5.44
N ASN A 11 -3.14 -6.53 -5.59
CA ASN A 11 -4.58 -6.65 -5.30
C ASN A 11 -4.84 -7.22 -3.90
N ALA A 12 -4.58 -8.53 -3.71
CA ALA A 12 -4.82 -9.19 -2.42
C ALA A 12 -3.92 -8.64 -1.31
N LEU A 13 -2.70 -8.21 -1.67
CA LEU A 13 -1.76 -7.55 -0.76
C LEU A 13 -2.34 -6.24 -0.20
N GLU A 14 -2.92 -5.40 -1.06
CA GLU A 14 -3.51 -4.12 -0.62
C GLU A 14 -4.79 -4.31 0.17
N VAL A 15 -5.62 -5.31 -0.18
CA VAL A 15 -6.79 -5.68 0.64
C VAL A 15 -6.36 -6.12 2.04
N ARG A 16 -5.27 -6.90 2.15
CA ARG A 16 -4.70 -7.28 3.44
C ARG A 16 -4.20 -6.08 4.22
N SER A 17 -3.47 -5.17 3.57
CA SER A 17 -3.01 -3.91 4.18
C SER A 17 -4.17 -3.03 4.66
N ALA A 18 -5.28 -2.97 3.92
CA ALA A 18 -6.47 -2.24 4.33
C ALA A 18 -7.12 -2.87 5.58
N ILE A 19 -7.17 -4.20 5.67
CA ILE A 19 -7.65 -4.91 6.87
C ILE A 19 -6.73 -4.63 8.06
N ASP A 20 -5.41 -4.71 7.88
CA ASP A 20 -4.44 -4.41 8.94
C ASP A 20 -4.52 -2.94 9.39
N TYR A 21 -4.78 -2.02 8.47
CA TYR A 21 -5.02 -0.60 8.75
C TYR A 21 -6.26 -0.38 9.60
N LEU A 22 -7.39 -0.95 9.17
CA LEU A 22 -8.69 -0.77 9.83
C LEU A 22 -8.72 -1.45 11.20
N THR A 23 -8.08 -2.61 11.34
CA THR A 23 -7.98 -3.33 12.62
C THR A 23 -6.90 -2.79 13.55
N GLY A 24 -6.10 -1.82 13.11
CA GLY A 24 -5.03 -1.21 13.91
C GLY A 24 -3.78 -2.08 14.08
N ARG A 25 -3.67 -3.22 13.38
CA ARG A 25 -2.47 -4.07 13.40
C ARG A 25 -1.26 -3.37 12.80
N TYR A 26 -1.47 -2.64 11.71
CA TYR A 26 -0.43 -1.84 11.07
C TYR A 26 -1.07 -0.68 10.30
N ARG A 27 -0.63 0.55 10.57
CA ARG A 27 -1.08 1.76 9.86
C ARG A 27 0.13 2.49 9.31
N ASP A 28 0.33 2.42 8.00
CA ASP A 28 1.35 3.23 7.34
C ASP A 28 1.08 4.72 7.59
N ARG A 29 2.10 5.46 8.02
CA ARG A 29 1.97 6.86 8.42
C ARG A 29 1.53 7.77 7.27
N ARG A 30 2.05 7.56 6.05
CA ARG A 30 1.72 8.39 4.87
C ARG A 30 0.31 8.10 4.40
N LEU A 31 -0.07 6.82 4.32
CA LEU A 31 -1.44 6.41 4.03
C LEU A 31 -2.41 6.99 5.08
N HIS A 32 -2.06 6.91 6.36
CA HIS A 32 -2.89 7.44 7.45
C HIS A 32 -3.10 8.95 7.33
N THR A 33 -2.05 9.73 7.05
CA THR A 33 -2.16 11.17 6.79
C THR A 33 -3.15 11.48 5.67
N VAL A 34 -3.08 10.76 4.54
CA VAL A 34 -3.99 10.98 3.40
C VAL A 34 -5.42 10.57 3.75
N VAL A 35 -5.62 9.42 4.38
CA VAL A 35 -6.95 8.93 4.79
C VAL A 35 -7.62 9.91 5.74
N LEU A 36 -6.92 10.40 6.77
CA LEU A 36 -7.47 11.38 7.71
C LEU A 36 -7.75 12.72 7.04
N ALA A 37 -6.87 13.20 6.18
CA ALA A 37 -7.08 14.46 5.45
C ALA A 37 -8.35 14.38 4.58
N LEU A 38 -8.50 13.33 3.77
CA LEU A 38 -9.66 13.14 2.90
C LEU A 38 -10.95 12.93 3.70
N GLY A 39 -10.90 12.12 4.77
CA GLY A 39 -12.04 11.90 5.65
C GLY A 39 -12.48 13.18 6.36
N ALA A 40 -11.53 14.02 6.78
CA ALA A 40 -11.83 15.27 7.49
C ALA A 40 -12.55 16.27 6.59
N GLU A 41 -12.19 16.32 5.31
CA GLU A 41 -12.91 17.10 4.31
C GLU A 41 -14.32 16.60 4.10
N LEU A 42 -14.53 15.29 3.95
CA LEU A 42 -15.88 14.71 3.80
C LEU A 42 -16.77 15.02 5.00
N LEU A 43 -16.26 14.90 6.23
CA LEU A 43 -17.03 15.25 7.43
C LEU A 43 -17.37 16.74 7.49
N SER A 44 -16.47 17.61 7.04
CA SER A 44 -16.70 19.05 7.01
C SER A 44 -17.73 19.44 5.95
N MET A 45 -17.61 18.89 4.73
CA MET A 45 -18.55 19.13 3.61
C MET A 45 -19.97 18.67 3.92
N THR A 46 -20.12 17.62 4.73
CA THR A 46 -21.42 17.05 5.11
C THR A 46 -21.99 17.64 6.39
N GLY A 47 -21.32 18.61 7.01
CA GLY A 47 -21.75 19.21 8.28
C GLY A 47 -21.66 18.27 9.49
N LEU A 48 -20.95 17.15 9.35
CA LEU A 48 -20.74 16.15 10.41
C LEU A 48 -19.57 16.48 11.34
N ALA A 49 -18.76 17.48 11.00
CA ALA A 49 -17.74 18.06 11.87
C ALA A 49 -17.72 19.59 11.73
N SER A 50 -17.56 20.29 12.85
CA SER A 50 -17.54 21.76 12.90
C SER A 50 -16.20 22.36 12.46
N ASN A 51 -15.12 21.58 12.53
CA ASN A 51 -13.79 21.98 12.10
C ASN A 51 -12.89 20.75 11.90
N SER A 52 -11.70 20.98 11.33
CA SER A 52 -10.72 19.93 11.04
C SER A 52 -10.29 19.12 12.28
N PRO A 53 -9.95 19.73 13.44
CA PRO A 53 -9.64 18.97 14.66
C PRO A 53 -10.74 18.00 15.11
N VAL A 54 -11.99 18.44 15.12
CA VAL A 54 -13.15 17.59 15.48
C VAL A 54 -13.32 16.46 14.48
N ALA A 55 -13.11 16.74 13.18
CA ALA A 55 -13.19 15.72 12.14
C ALA A 55 -12.11 14.64 12.32
N HIS A 56 -10.86 15.04 12.55
CA HIS A 56 -9.75 14.12 12.82
C HIS A 56 -10.01 13.27 14.07
N GLN A 57 -10.47 13.88 15.16
CA GLN A 57 -10.80 13.15 16.39
C GLN A 57 -11.88 12.08 16.14
N ARG A 58 -12.95 12.41 15.41
CA ARG A 58 -14.02 11.45 15.09
C ARG A 58 -13.53 10.29 14.23
N LEU A 59 -12.72 10.58 13.20
CA LEU A 59 -12.10 9.55 12.36
C LEU A 59 -11.19 8.63 13.17
N GLN A 60 -10.36 9.21 14.05
CA GLN A 60 -9.48 8.44 14.91
C GLN A 60 -10.26 7.54 15.86
N GLN A 61 -11.34 8.05 16.46
CA GLN A 61 -12.22 7.27 17.35
C GLN A 61 -12.84 6.05 16.66
N VAL A 62 -13.32 6.18 15.42
CA VAL A 62 -13.90 5.02 14.70
C VAL A 62 -12.85 4.02 14.24
N LEU A 63 -11.61 4.46 14.00
CA LEU A 63 -10.49 3.57 13.72
C LEU A 63 -10.05 2.81 14.98
N ASP A 64 -9.94 3.49 16.13
CA ASP A 64 -9.44 2.90 17.37
C ASP A 64 -10.46 2.01 18.07
N SER A 65 -11.75 2.32 17.94
CA SER A 65 -12.82 1.47 18.46
C SER A 65 -13.08 0.20 17.64
N GLY A 66 -12.50 0.08 16.43
CA GLY A 66 -12.77 -1.01 15.50
C GLY A 66 -14.05 -0.85 14.69
N ALA A 67 -14.87 0.17 14.94
CA ALA A 67 -16.12 0.42 14.22
C ALA A 67 -15.91 0.56 12.70
N ALA A 68 -14.81 1.16 12.27
CA ALA A 68 -14.46 1.26 10.85
C ALA A 68 -14.22 -0.13 10.22
N ALA A 69 -13.56 -1.05 10.94
CA ALA A 69 -13.34 -2.42 10.48
C ALA A 69 -14.65 -3.21 10.40
N GLU A 70 -15.51 -3.12 11.42
CA GLU A 70 -16.83 -3.76 11.43
C GLU A 70 -17.70 -3.30 10.26
N ARG A 71 -17.68 -1.99 9.95
CA ARG A 71 -18.38 -1.42 8.79
C ARG A 71 -17.84 -1.97 7.47
N PHE A 72 -16.53 -2.13 7.36
CA PHE A 72 -15.90 -2.72 6.18
C PHE A 72 -16.30 -4.19 5.99
N GLU A 73 -16.29 -5.01 7.04
CA GLU A 73 -16.77 -6.40 6.99
C GLU A 73 -18.26 -6.47 6.60
N GLY A 74 -19.10 -5.62 7.21
CA GLY A 74 -20.52 -5.53 6.86
C GLY A 74 -20.76 -5.17 5.39
N MET A 75 -19.98 -4.22 4.85
CA MET A 75 -20.01 -3.87 3.43
C MET A 75 -19.60 -5.05 2.54
N VAL A 76 -18.50 -5.73 2.86
CA VAL A 76 -18.02 -6.89 2.11
C VAL A 76 -19.07 -8.01 2.09
N ALA A 77 -19.67 -8.32 3.25
CA ALA A 77 -20.74 -9.30 3.36
C ALA A 77 -21.98 -8.93 2.54
N ALA A 78 -22.37 -7.64 2.53
CA ALA A 78 -23.51 -7.15 1.75
C ALA A 78 -23.29 -7.28 0.23
N LEU A 79 -22.03 -7.24 -0.22
CA LEU A 79 -21.63 -7.40 -1.62
C LEU A 79 -21.33 -8.86 -2.00
N GLY A 80 -21.69 -9.84 -1.15
CA GLY A 80 -21.51 -11.27 -1.42
C GLY A 80 -20.17 -11.85 -0.99
N GLY A 81 -19.34 -11.08 -0.29
CA GLY A 81 -18.12 -11.56 0.33
C GLY A 81 -18.35 -12.31 1.67
N PRO A 82 -17.26 -12.75 2.32
CA PRO A 82 -17.34 -13.47 3.59
C PRO A 82 -17.87 -12.59 4.74
N ARG A 83 -18.65 -13.18 5.64
CA ARG A 83 -19.14 -12.55 6.88
C ARG A 83 -18.14 -12.61 8.04
N ASP A 84 -17.07 -13.37 7.88
CA ASP A 84 -16.01 -13.64 8.85
C ASP A 84 -14.68 -13.03 8.38
N LEU A 85 -14.71 -11.96 7.57
CA LEU A 85 -13.53 -11.36 6.93
C LEU A 85 -12.43 -11.04 7.95
N LEU A 86 -12.77 -10.41 9.08
CA LEU A 86 -11.79 -9.94 10.07
C LEU A 86 -11.23 -11.07 10.94
N THR A 87 -11.98 -12.16 11.10
CA THR A 87 -11.61 -13.27 11.99
C THR A 87 -10.84 -14.38 11.24
N ALA A 88 -11.34 -14.82 10.09
CA ALA A 88 -10.74 -15.91 9.32
C ALA A 88 -10.71 -15.65 7.80
N GLY A 89 -11.64 -14.85 7.26
CA GLY A 89 -11.79 -14.63 5.84
C GLY A 89 -10.59 -13.97 5.16
N TYR A 90 -9.90 -13.07 5.85
CA TYR A 90 -8.68 -12.45 5.32
C TYR A 90 -7.56 -13.46 5.04
N ARG A 91 -7.55 -14.62 5.72
CA ARG A 91 -6.58 -15.70 5.49
C ARG A 91 -6.81 -16.44 4.18
N ARG A 92 -8.01 -16.33 3.61
CA ARG A 92 -8.40 -16.93 2.34
C ARG A 92 -8.10 -16.03 1.14
N LEU A 93 -7.58 -14.82 1.37
CA LEU A 93 -7.08 -13.97 0.29
C LEU A 93 -5.97 -14.72 -0.47
N PRO A 94 -5.98 -14.68 -1.82
CA PRO A 94 -4.98 -15.36 -2.64
C PRO A 94 -3.55 -14.98 -2.24
N THR A 95 -2.66 -15.98 -2.18
CA THR A 95 -1.24 -15.81 -1.87
C THR A 95 -0.41 -16.37 -3.01
N ALA A 96 0.58 -15.60 -3.46
CA ALA A 96 1.51 -16.06 -4.47
C ALA A 96 2.32 -17.26 -3.95
N PRO A 97 2.53 -18.31 -4.77
CA PRO A 97 3.32 -19.48 -4.37
C PRO A 97 4.83 -19.19 -4.29
N CYS A 98 5.31 -18.16 -5.00
CA CYS A 98 6.71 -17.75 -4.99
C CYS A 98 6.83 -16.35 -4.37
N VAL A 99 7.49 -16.27 -3.21
CA VAL A 99 7.85 -14.99 -2.58
C VAL A 99 9.37 -14.92 -2.49
N ARG A 100 9.96 -13.85 -3.03
CA ARG A 100 11.42 -13.68 -3.08
C ARG A 100 11.82 -12.27 -2.65
N PRO A 101 12.88 -12.12 -1.85
CA PRO A 101 13.37 -10.81 -1.45
C PRO A 101 14.09 -10.12 -2.61
N VAL A 102 13.93 -8.79 -2.68
CA VAL A 102 14.81 -7.91 -3.45
C VAL A 102 15.92 -7.45 -2.52
N ILE A 103 17.17 -7.78 -2.85
CA ILE A 103 18.33 -7.44 -2.01
C ILE A 103 18.97 -6.13 -2.48
N ALA A 104 19.32 -5.27 -1.54
CA ALA A 104 20.07 -4.05 -1.77
C ALA A 104 21.49 -4.39 -2.25
N ALA A 105 21.85 -3.96 -3.44
CA ALA A 105 23.16 -4.24 -4.04
C ALA A 105 24.31 -3.48 -3.36
N HIS A 106 24.00 -2.33 -2.75
CA HIS A 106 24.94 -1.44 -2.09
C HIS A 106 24.24 -0.66 -0.96
N THR A 107 25.03 -0.11 -0.05
CA THR A 107 24.56 0.77 1.02
C THR A 107 24.17 2.14 0.47
N GLY A 108 23.07 2.71 0.96
CA GLY A 108 22.65 4.06 0.60
C GLY A 108 21.24 4.41 1.08
N VAL A 109 20.82 5.64 0.79
CA VAL A 109 19.48 6.16 1.07
C VAL A 109 18.65 6.13 -0.21
N VAL A 110 17.42 5.62 -0.14
CA VAL A 110 16.50 5.63 -1.28
C VAL A 110 16.18 7.08 -1.65
N ASN A 111 16.63 7.52 -2.82
CA ASN A 111 16.39 8.87 -3.32
C ASN A 111 15.14 8.96 -4.20
N THR A 112 14.86 7.89 -4.95
CA THR A 112 13.80 7.82 -5.94
C THR A 112 13.20 6.42 -5.91
N LEU A 113 11.87 6.37 -5.93
CA LEU A 113 11.11 5.14 -6.01
C LEU A 113 10.07 5.30 -7.12
N ASP A 114 10.42 4.95 -8.36
CA ASP A 114 9.59 5.24 -9.53
C ASP A 114 8.26 4.46 -9.47
N ALA A 115 7.20 5.14 -9.01
CA ALA A 115 5.88 4.55 -8.84
C ALA A 115 5.27 4.03 -10.15
N ARG A 116 5.61 4.65 -11.30
CA ARG A 116 5.14 4.18 -12.61
C ARG A 116 5.82 2.86 -12.96
N GLN A 117 7.14 2.79 -12.84
CA GLN A 117 7.88 1.54 -13.10
C GLN A 117 7.42 0.42 -12.15
N LEU A 118 7.21 0.71 -10.87
CA LEU A 118 6.67 -0.28 -9.94
C LEU A 118 5.26 -0.77 -10.35
N GLY A 119 4.40 0.13 -10.83
CA GLY A 119 3.10 -0.23 -11.39
C GLY A 119 3.22 -1.13 -12.61
N GLU A 120 4.13 -0.82 -13.53
CA GLU A 120 4.42 -1.63 -14.72
C GLU A 120 4.94 -3.03 -14.35
N ILE A 121 5.80 -3.14 -13.33
CA ILE A 121 6.27 -4.43 -12.81
C ILE A 121 5.10 -5.29 -12.30
N ILE A 122 4.14 -4.69 -11.59
CA ILE A 122 2.95 -5.40 -11.12
C ILE A 122 2.09 -5.88 -12.29
N VAL A 123 1.96 -5.07 -13.35
CA VAL A 123 1.27 -5.47 -14.58
C VAL A 123 1.98 -6.67 -15.23
N GLN A 124 3.32 -6.64 -15.34
CA GLN A 124 4.10 -7.76 -15.90
C GLN A 124 4.03 -9.03 -15.06
N LEU A 125 3.90 -8.91 -13.74
CA LEU A 125 3.63 -10.04 -12.84
C LEU A 125 2.23 -10.64 -13.03
N GLY A 126 1.33 -9.97 -13.76
CA GLY A 126 -0.06 -10.36 -13.97
C GLY A 126 -1.04 -9.71 -13.00
N GLY A 127 -0.59 -8.79 -12.15
CA GLY A 127 -1.42 -8.06 -11.17
C GLY A 127 -2.27 -6.94 -11.78
N GLY A 128 -2.09 -6.67 -13.07
CA GLY A 128 -2.85 -5.69 -13.83
C GLY A 128 -3.17 -6.21 -15.24
N ARG A 129 -3.66 -5.32 -16.10
CA ARG A 129 -4.06 -5.66 -17.46
C ARG A 129 -3.20 -4.91 -18.47
N LEU A 130 -2.72 -5.60 -19.51
CA LEU A 130 -2.15 -4.97 -20.69
C LEU A 130 -3.25 -4.70 -21.73
N GLN A 131 -4.22 -5.61 -21.82
CA GLN A 131 -5.41 -5.53 -22.66
C GLN A 131 -6.68 -5.65 -21.82
N ILE A 132 -7.79 -5.10 -22.29
CA ILE A 132 -9.07 -5.03 -21.57
C ILE A 132 -9.53 -6.41 -21.03
N ASN A 133 -9.26 -7.49 -21.79
CA ASN A 133 -9.72 -8.84 -21.49
C ASN A 133 -8.73 -9.69 -20.68
N ASP A 134 -7.57 -9.14 -20.30
CA ASP A 134 -6.59 -9.88 -19.54
C ASP A 134 -7.15 -10.27 -18.16
N ARG A 135 -6.86 -11.52 -17.76
CA ARG A 135 -7.15 -11.99 -16.41
C ARG A 135 -6.09 -11.43 -15.47
N VAL A 136 -6.56 -10.82 -14.39
CA VAL A 136 -5.70 -10.32 -13.32
C VAL A 136 -5.46 -11.47 -12.33
N ASP A 137 -4.20 -11.72 -12.00
CA ASP A 137 -3.83 -12.53 -10.85
C ASP A 137 -3.83 -11.65 -9.59
N PRO A 138 -4.76 -11.86 -8.64
CA PRO A 138 -4.83 -11.02 -7.46
C PRO A 138 -3.72 -11.32 -6.44
N ALA A 139 -3.02 -12.43 -6.56
CA ALA A 139 -2.07 -12.93 -5.56
C ALA A 139 -0.66 -12.32 -5.70
N VAL A 140 -0.33 -11.79 -6.88
CA VAL A 140 0.99 -11.22 -7.20
C VAL A 140 1.10 -9.75 -6.82
N GLY A 141 2.33 -9.25 -6.71
CA GLY A 141 2.62 -7.84 -6.42
C GLY A 141 3.90 -7.66 -5.60
N LEU A 142 3.99 -6.52 -4.92
CA LEU A 142 5.13 -6.11 -4.12
C LEU A 142 4.69 -5.81 -2.68
N SER A 143 5.47 -6.23 -1.69
CA SER A 143 5.23 -5.90 -0.28
C SER A 143 6.50 -5.44 0.42
N ASN A 144 6.34 -4.74 1.53
CA ASN A 144 7.44 -4.07 2.25
C ASN A 144 8.22 -3.12 1.34
N LEU A 145 7.50 -2.40 0.47
CA LEU A 145 8.11 -1.39 -0.39
C LEU A 145 8.86 -0.37 0.45
N PRO A 146 10.07 0.06 0.02
CA PRO A 146 10.84 1.05 0.74
C PRO A 146 10.17 2.43 0.68
N ARG A 147 10.76 3.40 1.36
CA ARG A 147 10.37 4.82 1.29
C ARG A 147 11.53 5.67 0.83
N VAL A 148 11.23 6.75 0.11
CA VAL A 148 12.22 7.81 -0.13
C VAL A 148 12.70 8.35 1.23
N GLY A 149 14.02 8.47 1.37
CA GLY A 149 14.70 8.82 2.62
C GLY A 149 15.03 7.63 3.53
N GLN A 150 14.65 6.40 3.18
CA GLN A 150 15.01 5.21 3.96
C GLN A 150 16.44 4.74 3.63
N MET A 151 17.26 4.53 4.66
CA MET A 151 18.60 3.95 4.55
C MET A 151 18.53 2.42 4.49
N PHE A 152 19.36 1.82 3.64
CA PHE A 152 19.62 0.38 3.58
C PHE A 152 21.11 0.13 3.48
N HIS A 153 21.57 -0.99 4.04
CA HIS A 153 22.92 -1.52 3.85
C HIS A 153 22.95 -2.56 2.73
N ALA A 154 24.13 -2.75 2.12
CA ALA A 154 24.34 -3.84 1.16
C ALA A 154 23.97 -5.19 1.79
N GLY A 155 23.13 -5.97 1.12
CA GLY A 155 22.60 -7.24 1.63
C GLY A 155 21.26 -7.14 2.36
N ASP A 156 20.79 -5.94 2.70
CA ASP A 156 19.46 -5.75 3.29
C ASP A 156 18.34 -6.07 2.29
N VAL A 157 17.16 -6.43 2.81
CA VAL A 157 15.97 -6.65 2.00
C VAL A 157 15.27 -5.32 1.73
N LEU A 158 15.25 -4.89 0.47
CA LEU A 158 14.53 -3.69 0.01
C LEU A 158 13.02 -3.88 0.07
N CYS A 159 12.54 -4.99 -0.48
CA CYS A 159 11.13 -5.37 -0.50
C CYS A 159 10.99 -6.87 -0.83
N GLN A 160 9.75 -7.35 -0.98
CA GLN A 160 9.43 -8.71 -1.39
C GLN A 160 8.62 -8.69 -2.69
N VAL A 161 9.01 -9.55 -3.63
CA VAL A 161 8.26 -9.86 -4.85
C VAL A 161 7.38 -11.08 -4.60
N HIS A 162 6.09 -10.95 -4.92
CA HIS A 162 5.09 -12.02 -4.92
C HIS A 162 4.79 -12.40 -6.36
N ALA A 163 5.16 -13.61 -6.78
CA ALA A 163 5.10 -14.07 -8.17
C ALA A 163 4.57 -15.52 -8.28
N ARG A 164 4.26 -15.94 -9.51
CA ARG A 164 3.76 -17.30 -9.78
C ARG A 164 4.84 -18.37 -9.80
N ASP A 165 6.05 -18.01 -10.15
CA ASP A 165 7.19 -18.90 -10.24
C ASP A 165 8.49 -18.13 -10.05
N ASP A 166 9.61 -18.86 -9.97
CA ASP A 166 10.94 -18.29 -9.81
C ASP A 166 11.41 -17.49 -11.03
N ALA A 167 10.91 -17.77 -12.25
CA ALA A 167 11.31 -17.01 -13.44
C ALA A 167 10.73 -15.60 -13.40
N ALA A 168 9.41 -15.48 -13.20
CA ALA A 168 8.73 -14.21 -13.04
C ALA A 168 9.28 -13.42 -11.83
N ALA A 169 9.62 -14.12 -10.73
CA ALA A 169 10.25 -13.47 -9.59
C ALA A 169 11.62 -12.86 -9.94
N ARG A 170 12.49 -13.57 -10.66
CA ARG A 170 13.82 -13.06 -11.07
C ARG A 170 13.71 -11.82 -11.96
N ASP A 171 12.80 -11.84 -12.93
CA ASP A 171 12.59 -10.71 -13.84
C ASP A 171 12.09 -9.48 -13.08
N ALA A 172 11.12 -9.67 -12.19
CA ALA A 172 10.61 -8.60 -11.34
C ALA A 172 11.65 -8.07 -10.32
N ILE A 173 12.48 -8.93 -9.72
CA ILE A 173 13.57 -8.50 -8.82
C ILE A 173 14.51 -7.55 -9.56
N THR A 174 14.92 -7.92 -10.77
CA THR A 174 15.82 -7.11 -11.61
C THR A 174 15.19 -5.75 -11.93
N ALA A 175 13.90 -5.75 -12.31
CA ALA A 175 13.17 -4.53 -12.60
C ALA A 175 13.00 -3.62 -11.36
N VAL A 176 12.73 -4.20 -10.19
CA VAL A 176 12.61 -3.42 -8.94
C VAL A 176 13.95 -2.78 -8.58
N GLN A 177 15.07 -3.49 -8.73
CA GLN A 177 16.40 -2.92 -8.47
C GLN A 177 16.72 -1.72 -9.36
N LEU A 178 16.16 -1.65 -10.57
CA LEU A 178 16.29 -0.49 -11.44
C LEU A 178 15.32 0.66 -11.07
N ALA A 179 14.15 0.33 -10.51
CA ALA A 179 13.14 1.30 -10.09
C ALA A 179 13.45 1.96 -8.74
N VAL A 180 14.30 1.34 -7.91
CA VAL A 180 14.76 1.85 -6.61
C VAL A 180 16.14 2.45 -6.77
N VAL A 181 16.24 3.78 -6.82
CA VAL A 181 17.53 4.47 -6.92
C VAL A 181 17.97 4.89 -5.52
N MET A 182 19.19 4.50 -5.14
CA MET A 182 19.81 4.86 -3.86
C MET A 182 21.06 5.71 -4.06
N SER A 183 21.36 6.59 -3.12
CA SER A 183 22.56 7.43 -3.11
C SER A 183 23.12 7.62 -1.70
N GLU A 184 24.35 8.10 -1.58
CA GLU A 184 24.98 8.40 -0.28
C GLU A 184 24.43 9.67 0.38
N THR A 185 23.70 10.50 -0.37
CA THR A 185 23.17 11.78 0.11
C THR A 185 21.71 11.64 0.56
N ASP A 186 21.39 12.27 1.69
CA ASP A 186 20.02 12.41 2.15
C ASP A 186 19.17 13.22 1.16
N VAL A 187 17.88 12.88 1.09
CA VAL A 187 16.91 13.55 0.23
C VAL A 187 15.83 14.21 1.07
N SER A 188 15.41 15.41 0.64
CA SER A 188 14.27 16.09 1.25
C SER A 188 12.97 15.34 0.94
N VAL A 189 12.31 14.85 1.99
CA VAL A 189 11.04 14.13 1.87
C VAL A 189 9.88 15.12 2.09
N SER A 190 8.98 15.21 1.12
CA SER A 190 7.74 15.99 1.25
C SER A 190 6.59 15.13 1.80
N GLY A 191 5.68 15.75 2.54
CA GLY A 191 4.47 15.09 3.02
C GLY A 191 3.53 14.70 1.86
N PRO A 192 2.68 13.67 2.01
CA PRO A 192 1.81 13.20 0.93
C PRO A 192 0.62 14.13 0.62
N VAL A 193 0.36 15.14 1.46
CA VAL A 193 -0.66 16.17 1.26
C VAL A 193 0.05 17.53 1.13
N TYR A 194 0.00 18.13 -0.06
CA TYR A 194 0.71 19.38 -0.37
C TYR A 194 -0.07 20.62 0.03
N HIS A 195 -1.32 20.71 -0.44
CA HIS A 195 -2.21 21.82 -0.16
C HIS A 195 -3.66 21.37 -0.34
N LYS A 196 -4.57 22.13 0.25
CA LYS A 196 -6.01 22.01 0.08
C LYS A 196 -6.47 23.10 -0.88
N VAL A 197 -7.27 22.74 -1.88
CA VAL A 197 -7.92 23.70 -2.78
C VAL A 197 -9.38 23.82 -2.37
N THR A 198 -9.82 25.03 -2.02
CA THR A 198 -11.23 25.35 -1.71
C THR A 198 -11.73 26.46 -2.61
N ALA A 199 -13.05 26.59 -2.71
CA ALA A 199 -13.72 27.71 -3.35
C ALA A 199 -13.37 29.05 -2.69
#